data_AF-A0A6I8N2M7-F1
#
_entry.id   AF-A0A6I8N2M7-F1
#
_cell.length_a   1.000
_cell.length_b   1.000
_cell.length_c   1.000
_cell.angle_alpha   90.00
_cell.angle_beta   90.00
_cell.angle_gamma   90.00
#
_symmetry.space_group_name_H-M   'P 1'
#
loop_
_entity.id
_entity.type
_entity.pdbx_description
1 polymer ?
#
loop_
_entity_poly.entity_id
_entity_poly.type
_entity_poly.pdbx_seq_one_letter_code
_entity_poly.pdbx_strand_id
1 'polypeptide(L)'
;LSGSVKSRKSIQEPRFDYYNYEAPELDLSDCELPHVIEIYDFPQDFRTEDLLRVFCSYQKKGFDIKWVDDTHALGVFSSPITARDALGSRYTMVKIRPLSQATRAAKAKARACAEFLQPAKERPETSAALARRLVVNALGVRSKQTKAERDAERKKLQEARERKRLEAKQREDVWEGRDPAAD
;
A
#
# COMPACT_ATOMS: atom_id res chain seq x y z
N LEU A 1 -11.92 63.86 25.76
CA LEU A 1 -12.92 62.88 25.29
C LEU A 1 -12.74 62.65 23.81
N SER A 2 -12.87 61.39 23.37
CA SER A 2 -13.04 60.95 21.98
C SER A 2 -11.81 61.03 21.07
N GLY A 3 -11.40 60.02 20.32
CA GLY A 3 -11.97 58.69 20.11
C GLY A 3 -10.97 57.85 19.32
N SER A 4 -10.68 56.63 19.79
CA SER A 4 -9.80 55.69 19.12
C SER A 4 -10.53 55.05 17.94
N VAL A 5 -10.07 55.33 16.72
CA VAL A 5 -10.59 54.72 15.49
C VAL A 5 -10.06 53.29 15.42
N LYS A 6 -10.92 52.32 15.74
CA LYS A 6 -10.61 50.89 15.61
C LYS A 6 -10.61 50.50 14.13
N SER A 7 -9.44 50.20 13.59
CA SER A 7 -9.26 49.63 12.25
C SER A 7 -9.98 48.28 12.16
N ARG A 8 -11.01 48.20 11.30
CA ARG A 8 -11.64 46.94 10.91
C ARG A 8 -10.68 46.22 9.96
N LYS A 9 -10.08 45.13 10.43
CA LYS A 9 -9.32 44.21 9.59
C LYS A 9 -10.28 43.60 8.57
N SER A 10 -10.07 43.84 7.28
CA SER A 10 -10.82 43.15 6.23
C SER A 10 -10.46 41.66 6.30
N ILE A 11 -11.48 40.81 6.32
CA ILE A 11 -11.29 39.37 6.24
C ILE A 11 -10.89 39.10 4.80
N GLN A 12 -9.69 38.57 4.61
CA GLN A 12 -9.16 38.20 3.30
C GLN A 12 -10.00 37.03 2.77
N GLU A 13 -10.45 37.12 1.51
CA GLU A 13 -11.20 36.03 0.91
C GLU A 13 -10.36 34.75 0.89
N PRO A 14 -10.96 33.59 1.22
CA PRO A 14 -10.26 32.33 1.23
C PRO A 14 -9.72 32.04 -0.17
N ARG A 15 -8.40 31.85 -0.25
CA ARG A 15 -7.68 31.61 -1.49
C ARG A 15 -8.07 30.30 -2.19
N PHE A 16 -8.72 29.39 -1.46
CA PHE A 16 -9.14 28.09 -1.96
C PHE A 16 -10.60 27.87 -1.60
N ASP A 17 -11.41 27.56 -2.62
CA ASP A 17 -12.79 27.14 -2.46
C ASP A 17 -12.81 25.64 -2.14
N TYR A 18 -12.94 25.31 -0.86
CA TYR A 18 -12.96 23.93 -0.37
C TYR A 18 -14.27 23.19 -0.69
N TYR A 19 -15.34 23.90 -1.06
CA TYR A 19 -16.65 23.31 -1.32
C TYR A 19 -16.82 22.85 -2.77
N ASN A 20 -16.00 23.40 -3.68
CA ASN A 20 -15.96 23.05 -5.10
C ASN A 20 -14.67 22.31 -5.48
N TYR A 21 -14.17 21.45 -4.59
CA TYR A 21 -13.02 20.61 -4.92
C TYR A 21 -13.46 19.46 -5.84
N GLU A 22 -13.35 19.67 -7.15
CA GLU A 22 -13.28 18.58 -8.11
C GLU A 22 -11.86 18.01 -8.06
N ALA A 23 -11.73 16.78 -7.57
CA ALA A 23 -10.46 16.07 -7.65
C ALA A 23 -10.00 16.09 -9.12
N PRO A 24 -8.76 16.51 -9.42
CA PRO A 24 -8.27 16.48 -10.79
C PRO A 24 -8.53 15.08 -11.35
N GLU A 25 -9.26 14.99 -12.46
CA GLU A 25 -9.24 13.77 -13.26
C GLU A 25 -7.79 13.60 -13.68
N LEU A 26 -7.05 12.76 -12.96
CA LEU A 26 -5.70 12.44 -13.33
C LEU A 26 -5.81 11.84 -14.74
N ASP A 27 -5.24 12.51 -15.74
CA ASP A 27 -5.23 12.05 -17.12
C ASP A 27 -4.22 10.90 -17.22
N LEU A 28 -4.66 9.73 -16.75
CA LEU A 28 -3.86 8.54 -16.60
C LEU A 28 -3.75 7.83 -17.92
N SER A 29 -2.84 8.32 -18.75
CA SER A 29 -2.29 7.59 -19.89
C SER A 29 -1.77 6.22 -19.44
N ASP A 30 -2.62 5.17 -19.55
CA ASP A 30 -2.41 3.70 -19.58
C ASP A 30 -1.25 3.03 -18.78
N CYS A 31 -0.53 3.73 -17.90
CA CYS A 31 0.75 3.34 -17.32
C CYS A 31 0.81 3.39 -15.79
N GLU A 32 -0.25 3.82 -15.09
CA GLU A 32 -0.13 4.08 -13.65
C GLU A 32 -0.17 2.84 -12.76
N LEU A 33 -0.72 1.72 -13.23
CA LEU A 33 -0.88 0.51 -12.42
C LEU A 33 -0.34 -0.74 -13.16
N PRO A 34 0.96 -0.79 -13.50
CA PRO A 34 1.55 -1.90 -14.25
C PRO A 34 1.66 -3.19 -13.42
N HIS A 35 1.45 -3.10 -12.11
CA HIS A 35 1.32 -4.24 -11.19
C HIS A 35 -0.12 -4.76 -11.05
N VAL A 36 -1.09 -4.16 -11.75
CA VAL A 36 -2.51 -4.59 -11.75
C VAL A 36 -2.88 -5.18 -13.09
N ILE A 37 -3.58 -6.32 -13.07
CA ILE A 37 -4.12 -6.98 -14.27
C ILE A 37 -5.61 -7.22 -14.09
N GLU A 38 -6.36 -7.32 -15.20
CA GLU A 38 -7.74 -7.79 -15.15
C GLU A 38 -7.75 -9.31 -15.35
N ILE A 39 -8.50 -9.99 -14.48
CA ILE A 39 -8.86 -11.40 -14.53
C ILE A 39 -10.32 -11.45 -14.97
N TYR A 40 -10.64 -12.20 -16.02
CA TYR A 40 -11.97 -12.18 -16.63
C TYR A 40 -12.35 -13.55 -17.20
N ASP A 41 -13.61 -13.68 -17.63
CA ASP A 41 -14.15 -14.87 -18.30
C ASP A 41 -14.02 -16.15 -17.46
N PHE A 42 -14.24 -16.01 -16.15
CA PHE A 42 -14.31 -17.13 -15.22
C PHE A 42 -15.77 -17.40 -14.83
N PRO A 43 -16.11 -18.62 -14.36
CA PRO A 43 -17.48 -19.00 -14.01
C PRO A 43 -18.08 -18.08 -12.94
N GLN A 44 -19.37 -17.71 -13.08
CA GLN A 44 -20.05 -16.82 -12.12
C GLN A 44 -20.12 -17.36 -10.69
N ASP A 45 -20.02 -18.68 -10.53
CA ASP A 45 -20.00 -19.33 -9.22
C ASP A 45 -18.63 -19.20 -8.51
N PHE A 46 -17.62 -18.65 -9.18
CA PHE A 46 -16.30 -18.47 -8.57
C PHE A 46 -16.37 -17.55 -7.36
N ARG A 47 -15.66 -17.97 -6.33
CA ARG A 47 -15.44 -17.19 -5.12
C ARG A 47 -14.00 -16.73 -5.04
N THR A 48 -13.72 -15.89 -4.04
CA THR A 48 -12.37 -15.38 -3.78
C THR A 48 -11.38 -16.52 -3.59
N GLU A 49 -11.79 -17.62 -2.94
CA GLU A 49 -10.95 -18.80 -2.72
C GLU A 49 -10.52 -19.48 -4.02
N ASP A 50 -11.38 -19.49 -5.03
CA ASP A 50 -11.10 -20.12 -6.32
C ASP A 50 -10.04 -19.32 -7.09
N LEU A 51 -10.22 -18.00 -7.16
CA LEU A 51 -9.23 -17.11 -7.75
C LEU A 51 -7.90 -17.15 -6.99
N LEU A 52 -7.92 -17.17 -5.66
CA LEU A 52 -6.70 -17.34 -4.86
C LEU A 52 -5.99 -18.66 -5.20
N ARG A 53 -6.74 -19.75 -5.40
CA ARG A 53 -6.17 -21.06 -5.77
C ARG A 53 -5.51 -21.03 -7.15
N VAL A 54 -6.12 -20.34 -8.11
CA VAL A 54 -5.56 -20.14 -9.46
C VAL A 54 -4.22 -19.38 -9.38
N PHE A 55 -4.12 -18.36 -8.53
CA PHE A 55 -2.92 -17.53 -8.35
C PHE A 55 -2.09 -17.90 -7.11
N CYS A 56 -2.13 -19.16 -6.66
CA CYS A 56 -1.54 -19.56 -5.37
C CYS A 56 -0.02 -19.32 -5.27
N SER A 57 0.70 -19.38 -6.40
CA SER A 57 2.13 -19.08 -6.51
C SER A 57 2.49 -17.63 -6.17
N TYR A 58 1.51 -16.72 -6.27
CA TYR A 58 1.69 -15.29 -6.03
C TYR A 58 1.17 -14.83 -4.65
N GLN A 59 0.35 -15.64 -3.95
CA GLN A 59 -0.20 -15.28 -2.65
C GLN A 59 0.86 -14.91 -1.62
N LYS A 60 1.91 -15.74 -1.48
CA LYS A 60 3.03 -15.47 -0.56
C LYS A 60 3.86 -14.23 -0.96
N LYS A 61 3.69 -13.76 -2.19
CA LYS A 61 4.34 -12.57 -2.73
C LYS A 61 3.44 -11.34 -2.65
N GLY A 62 2.33 -11.38 -1.91
CA GLY A 62 1.45 -10.21 -1.72
C GLY A 62 0.45 -10.00 -2.86
N PHE A 63 -0.05 -11.07 -3.45
CA PHE A 63 -1.18 -11.01 -4.40
C PHE A 63 -2.50 -10.74 -3.66
N ASP A 64 -3.28 -9.78 -4.17
CA ASP A 64 -4.61 -9.42 -3.66
C ASP A 64 -5.62 -9.34 -4.81
N ILE A 65 -6.91 -9.50 -4.49
CA ILE A 65 -8.00 -9.54 -5.46
C ILE A 65 -9.01 -8.44 -5.15
N LYS A 66 -9.45 -7.71 -6.19
CA LYS A 66 -10.59 -6.79 -6.11
C LYS A 66 -11.65 -7.15 -7.14
N TRP A 67 -12.82 -7.54 -6.67
CA TRP A 67 -13.97 -7.84 -7.51
C TRP A 67 -14.47 -6.60 -8.27
N VAL A 68 -14.78 -6.80 -9.55
CA VAL A 68 -15.44 -5.82 -10.42
C VAL A 68 -16.91 -6.23 -10.61
N ASP A 69 -17.13 -7.48 -11.02
CA ASP A 69 -18.43 -8.15 -11.15
C ASP A 69 -18.27 -9.68 -11.01
N ASP A 70 -19.33 -10.45 -11.24
CA ASP A 70 -19.33 -11.91 -11.05
C ASP A 70 -18.42 -12.69 -12.03
N THR A 71 -17.87 -12.02 -13.04
CA THR A 71 -16.99 -12.60 -14.09
C THR A 71 -15.71 -11.83 -14.32
N HIS A 72 -15.50 -10.72 -13.59
CA HIS A 72 -14.34 -9.84 -13.69
C HIS A 72 -13.80 -9.47 -12.32
N ALA A 73 -12.48 -9.53 -12.19
CA ALA A 73 -11.76 -9.09 -11.01
C ALA A 73 -10.43 -8.43 -11.41
N LEU A 74 -9.90 -7.60 -10.53
CA LEU A 74 -8.54 -7.07 -10.62
C LEU A 74 -7.61 -7.93 -9.77
N GLY A 75 -6.54 -8.42 -10.38
CA GLY A 75 -5.42 -9.04 -9.67
C GLY A 75 -4.35 -7.98 -9.38
N VAL A 76 -4.08 -7.75 -8.11
CA VAL A 76 -3.09 -6.77 -7.63
C VAL A 76 -1.84 -7.53 -7.21
N PHE A 77 -0.72 -7.26 -7.87
CA PHE A 77 0.56 -7.88 -7.57
C PHE A 77 1.46 -6.94 -6.77
N SER A 78 2.40 -7.49 -6.01
CA SER A 78 3.39 -6.70 -5.28
C SER A 78 4.39 -5.98 -6.19
N SER A 79 4.57 -6.44 -7.43
CA SER A 79 5.44 -5.79 -8.39
C SER A 79 4.94 -5.92 -9.84
N PRO A 80 5.32 -4.99 -10.73
CA PRO A 80 5.04 -5.12 -12.17
C PRO A 80 5.69 -6.34 -12.81
N ILE A 81 6.82 -6.81 -12.25
CA ILE A 81 7.53 -7.99 -12.74
C ILE A 81 6.69 -9.24 -12.48
N THR A 82 6.15 -9.38 -11.28
CA THR A 82 5.25 -10.50 -10.93
C THR A 82 3.94 -10.47 -11.71
N ALA A 83 3.40 -9.28 -12.02
CA ALA A 83 2.23 -9.15 -12.89
C ALA A 83 2.53 -9.61 -14.32
N ARG A 84 3.70 -9.23 -14.88
CA ARG A 84 4.16 -9.70 -16.19
C ARG A 84 4.39 -11.20 -16.24
N ASP A 85 5.01 -11.77 -15.20
CA ASP A 85 5.19 -13.21 -15.06
C ASP A 85 3.84 -13.95 -15.05
N ALA A 86 2.86 -13.42 -14.31
CA ALA A 86 1.51 -13.96 -14.30
C ALA A 86 0.88 -13.90 -15.70
N LEU A 87 1.04 -12.80 -16.45
CA LEU A 87 0.56 -12.65 -17.84
C LEU A 87 1.19 -13.65 -18.82
N GLY A 88 2.42 -14.10 -18.57
CA GLY A 88 3.09 -15.13 -19.37
C GLY A 88 2.66 -16.56 -19.06
N SER A 89 1.97 -16.76 -17.93
CA SER A 89 1.50 -18.07 -17.49
C SER A 89 0.15 -18.43 -18.12
N ARG A 90 -0.10 -19.74 -18.29
CA ARG A 90 -1.38 -20.24 -18.82
C ARG A 90 -2.33 -20.62 -17.69
N TYR A 91 -3.55 -20.13 -17.74
CA TYR A 91 -4.63 -20.49 -16.82
C TYR A 91 -5.76 -21.14 -17.61
N THR A 92 -6.31 -22.23 -17.08
CA THR A 92 -7.33 -23.02 -17.78
C THR A 92 -8.75 -22.55 -17.50
N MET A 93 -8.99 -21.95 -16.32
CA MET A 93 -10.34 -21.58 -15.85
C MET A 93 -10.61 -20.08 -15.87
N VAL A 94 -9.60 -19.25 -16.16
CA VAL A 94 -9.71 -17.79 -16.19
C VAL A 94 -8.88 -17.25 -17.34
N LYS A 95 -9.24 -16.08 -17.86
CA LYS A 95 -8.40 -15.29 -18.76
C LYS A 95 -7.83 -14.09 -18.01
N ILE A 96 -6.69 -13.61 -18.48
CA ILE A 96 -6.05 -12.42 -17.91
C ILE A 96 -5.56 -11.48 -19.01
N ARG A 97 -5.51 -10.18 -18.69
CA ARG A 97 -4.94 -9.16 -19.58
C ARG A 97 -4.41 -7.96 -18.78
N PRO A 98 -3.45 -7.20 -19.35
CA PRO A 98 -2.97 -5.98 -18.72
C PRO A 98 -4.11 -4.97 -18.51
N LEU A 99 -3.98 -4.11 -17.51
CA LEU A 99 -5.00 -3.08 -17.23
C LEU A 99 -5.25 -2.15 -18.43
N SER A 100 -4.25 -1.91 -19.29
CA SER A 100 -4.41 -1.13 -20.53
C SER A 100 -5.43 -1.73 -21.50
N GLN A 101 -5.59 -3.05 -21.49
CA GLN A 101 -6.56 -3.77 -22.32
C GLN A 101 -7.85 -4.13 -21.57
N ALA A 102 -7.98 -3.69 -20.32
CA ALA A 102 -9.09 -4.08 -19.47
C ALA A 102 -10.41 -3.39 -19.83
N THR A 103 -11.52 -3.96 -19.35
CA THR A 103 -12.85 -3.34 -19.51
C THR A 103 -12.92 -1.94 -18.89
N ARG A 104 -13.85 -1.11 -19.38
CA ARG A 104 -14.07 0.23 -18.82
C ARG A 104 -14.43 0.18 -17.32
N ALA A 105 -15.20 -0.83 -16.91
CA ALA A 105 -15.57 -1.05 -15.51
C ALA A 105 -14.34 -1.39 -14.66
N ALA A 106 -13.49 -2.30 -15.10
CA ALA A 106 -12.25 -2.64 -14.41
C ALA A 106 -11.28 -1.45 -14.33
N LYS A 107 -11.10 -0.68 -15.43
CA LYS A 107 -10.31 0.56 -15.42
C LYS A 107 -10.86 1.58 -14.42
N ALA A 108 -12.18 1.77 -14.38
CA ALA A 108 -12.82 2.69 -13.43
C ALA A 108 -12.63 2.23 -11.97
N LYS A 109 -12.79 0.93 -11.70
CA LYS A 109 -12.54 0.33 -10.37
C LYS A 109 -11.08 0.49 -9.95
N ALA A 110 -10.15 0.24 -10.87
CA ALA A 110 -8.71 0.40 -10.62
C ALA A 110 -8.36 1.86 -10.28
N ARG A 111 -8.91 2.82 -11.03
CA ARG A 111 -8.74 4.26 -10.75
C ARG A 111 -9.30 4.66 -9.39
N ALA A 112 -10.53 4.27 -9.10
CA ALA A 112 -11.18 4.58 -7.82
C ALA A 112 -10.45 3.98 -6.61
N CYS A 113 -9.76 2.86 -6.80
CA CYS A 113 -9.00 2.20 -5.75
C CYS A 113 -7.49 2.48 -5.81
N ALA A 114 -6.98 3.29 -6.75
CA ALA A 114 -5.53 3.40 -7.04
C ALA A 114 -4.68 3.69 -5.79
N GLU A 115 -5.16 4.55 -4.88
CA GLU A 115 -4.49 4.84 -3.61
C GLU A 115 -4.41 3.63 -2.66
N PHE A 116 -5.37 2.72 -2.75
CA PHE A 116 -5.48 1.49 -1.94
C PHE A 116 -4.86 0.26 -2.62
N LEU A 117 -4.54 0.35 -3.92
CA LEU A 117 -3.87 -0.71 -4.69
C LEU A 117 -2.34 -0.58 -4.67
N GLN A 118 -1.78 0.24 -3.79
CA GLN A 118 -0.34 0.27 -3.61
C GLN A 118 0.16 -1.12 -3.15
N PRO A 119 1.32 -1.58 -3.66
CA PRO A 119 1.92 -2.83 -3.24
C PRO A 119 1.86 -2.97 -1.72
N ALA A 120 1.41 -4.13 -1.23
CA ALA A 120 1.20 -4.37 0.19
C ALA A 120 2.49 -4.02 0.96
N LYS A 121 2.50 -2.83 1.58
CA LYS A 121 3.59 -2.42 2.47
C LYS A 121 3.45 -3.32 3.69
N GLU A 122 4.45 -4.16 3.96
CA GLU A 122 4.49 -4.91 5.21
C GLU A 122 4.32 -3.92 6.36
N ARG A 123 3.37 -4.24 7.26
CA ARG A 123 3.12 -3.40 8.42
C ARG A 123 4.43 -3.34 9.20
N PRO A 124 4.97 -2.14 9.52
CA PRO A 124 6.20 -2.07 10.26
C PRO A 124 6.05 -2.86 11.56
N GLU A 125 7.06 -3.67 11.88
CA GLU A 125 7.13 -4.38 13.16
C GLU A 125 6.98 -3.33 14.29
N THR A 126 5.81 -3.32 14.94
CA THR A 126 5.49 -2.40 16.03
C THR A 126 5.54 -3.19 17.33
N SER A 127 6.35 -2.71 18.28
CA SER A 127 6.33 -3.25 19.65
C SER A 127 5.21 -2.57 20.44
N ALA A 128 4.36 -3.37 21.08
CA ALA A 128 3.33 -2.87 21.98
C ALA A 128 3.89 -2.42 23.36
N ALA A 129 5.22 -2.41 23.55
CA ALA A 129 5.86 -2.01 24.82
C ALA A 129 5.48 -0.60 25.26
N LEU A 130 5.41 0.36 24.33
CA LEU A 130 4.98 1.72 24.65
C LEU A 130 3.53 1.78 25.11
N ALA A 131 2.62 1.11 24.38
CA ALA A 131 1.21 1.04 24.75
C ALA A 131 1.04 0.40 26.14
N ARG A 132 1.72 -0.72 26.41
CA ARG A 132 1.69 -1.37 27.72
C ARG A 132 2.19 -0.46 28.83
N ARG A 133 3.31 0.25 28.62
CA ARG A 133 3.85 1.20 29.61
C ARG A 133 2.85 2.31 29.94
N LEU A 134 2.23 2.90 28.92
CA LEU A 134 1.24 3.96 29.10
C LEU A 134 0.02 3.47 29.88
N VAL A 135 -0.52 2.30 29.52
CA VAL A 135 -1.69 1.69 30.19
C VAL A 135 -1.38 1.32 31.64
N VAL A 136 -0.24 0.66 31.89
CA VAL A 136 0.22 0.30 33.25
C VAL A 136 0.35 1.55 34.12
N ASN A 137 0.96 2.61 33.59
CA ASN A 137 1.13 3.87 34.33
C ASN A 137 -0.21 4.57 34.60
N ALA A 138 -1.11 4.61 33.62
CA ALA A 138 -2.42 5.26 33.75
C ALA A 138 -3.37 4.51 34.70
N LEU A 139 -3.32 3.18 34.70
CA LEU A 139 -4.18 2.33 35.55
C LEU A 139 -3.56 2.02 36.92
N GLY A 140 -2.30 2.40 37.18
CA GLY A 140 -1.60 2.12 38.43
C GLY A 140 -1.37 0.61 38.71
N VAL A 141 -1.49 -0.23 37.68
CA VAL A 141 -1.37 -1.69 37.82
C VAL A 141 0.06 -2.15 37.59
N ARG A 142 0.49 -3.23 38.24
CA ARG A 142 1.83 -3.82 38.02
C ARG A 142 1.86 -4.61 36.71
N SER A 143 2.94 -4.45 35.94
CA SER A 143 3.17 -5.26 34.74
C SER A 143 3.36 -6.73 35.11
N LYS A 144 2.69 -7.63 34.37
CA LYS A 144 2.88 -9.09 34.48
C LYS A 144 4.11 -9.59 33.70
N GLN A 145 4.75 -8.71 32.92
CA GLN A 145 5.83 -9.06 32.01
C GLN A 145 7.16 -9.28 32.78
N THR A 146 7.76 -10.44 32.58
CA THR A 146 9.03 -10.83 33.21
C THR A 146 10.20 -9.99 32.65
N LYS A 147 11.35 -10.01 33.35
CA LYS A 147 12.55 -9.31 32.90
C LYS A 147 13.08 -9.88 31.57
N ALA A 148 13.09 -11.19 31.43
CA ALA A 148 13.52 -11.87 30.21
C ALA A 148 12.66 -11.51 28.99
N GLU A 149 11.33 -11.44 29.15
CA GLU A 149 10.42 -11.04 28.07
C GLU A 149 10.65 -9.57 27.64
N ARG A 150 10.93 -8.68 28.60
CA ARG A 150 11.26 -7.28 28.32
C ARG A 150 12.56 -7.15 27.55
N ASP A 151 13.59 -7.91 27.95
CA ASP A 151 14.89 -7.88 27.30
C ASP A 151 14.83 -8.49 25.89
N ALA A 152 14.08 -9.59 25.72
CA ALA A 152 13.86 -10.22 24.41
C ALA A 152 13.12 -9.28 23.44
N GLU A 153 12.08 -8.58 23.90
CA GLU A 153 11.35 -7.61 23.07
C GLU A 153 12.21 -6.41 22.70
N ARG A 154 13.02 -5.90 23.62
CA ARG A 154 13.97 -4.81 23.36
C ARG A 154 15.03 -5.23 22.33
N LYS A 155 15.55 -6.46 22.45
CA LYS A 155 16.49 -7.05 21.50
C LYS A 155 15.86 -7.19 20.11
N LYS A 156 14.63 -7.72 20.02
CA LYS A 156 13.88 -7.82 18.77
C LYS A 156 13.70 -6.45 18.10
N LEU A 157 13.37 -5.41 18.86
CA LEU A 157 13.22 -4.05 18.33
C LEU A 157 14.55 -3.46 17.83
N GLN A 158 15.65 -3.74 18.54
CA GLN A 158 16.98 -3.29 18.15
C GLN A 158 17.45 -3.97 16.86
N GLU A 159 17.30 -5.30 16.76
CA GLU A 159 17.61 -6.06 15.55
C GLU A 159 16.78 -5.59 14.35
N ALA A 160 15.47 -5.32 14.55
CA ALA A 160 14.62 -4.79 13.48
C ALA A 160 15.08 -3.39 13.00
N ARG A 161 15.51 -2.51 13.92
CA ARG A 161 16.07 -1.19 13.58
C ARG A 161 17.40 -1.29 12.84
N GLU A 162 18.28 -2.18 13.28
CA GLU A 162 19.57 -2.43 12.64
C GLU A 162 19.38 -3.01 11.25
N ARG A 163 18.49 -3.99 11.08
CA ARG A 163 18.13 -4.55 9.76
C ARG A 163 17.63 -3.46 8.81
N LYS A 164 16.72 -2.60 9.27
CA LYS A 164 16.22 -1.48 8.45
C LYS A 164 17.33 -0.49 8.09
N ARG A 165 18.25 -0.21 9.02
CA ARG A 165 19.39 0.68 8.77
C ARG A 165 20.34 0.08 7.72
N LEU A 166 20.61 -1.22 7.81
CA LEU A 166 21.43 -1.93 6.83
C LEU A 166 20.77 -1.97 5.46
N GLU A 167 19.46 -2.26 5.39
CA GLU A 167 18.71 -2.24 4.15
C GLU A 167 18.68 -0.84 3.51
N ALA A 168 18.50 0.21 4.31
CA ALA A 168 18.58 1.59 3.84
C ALA A 168 19.97 1.92 3.28
N LYS A 169 21.03 1.51 3.99
CA LYS A 169 22.41 1.68 3.52
C LYS A 169 22.66 0.92 2.21
N GLN A 170 22.22 -0.34 2.10
CA GLN A 170 22.32 -1.10 0.86
C GLN A 170 21.56 -0.44 -0.29
N ARG A 171 20.39 0.16 0.00
CA ARG A 171 19.63 0.92 -1.00
C ARG A 171 20.37 2.18 -1.46
N GLU A 172 21.01 2.89 -0.54
CA GLU A 172 21.83 4.07 -0.85
C GLU A 172 23.07 3.68 -1.66
N ASP A 173 23.80 2.63 -1.26
CA ASP A 173 24.99 2.12 -1.96
C ASP A 173 24.67 1.68 -3.41
N VAL A 174 23.48 1.08 -3.64
CA VAL A 174 22.98 0.73 -4.99
C VAL A 174 22.64 1.96 -5.82
N TRP A 175 22.23 3.06 -5.19
CA TRP A 175 21.91 4.33 -5.85
C TRP A 175 23.15 5.19 -6.12
N GLU A 176 24.20 5.03 -5.33
CA GLU A 176 25.42 5.84 -5.41
C GLU A 176 26.48 5.30 -6.38
N GLY A 177 26.23 4.17 -7.04
CA GLY A 177 26.95 3.75 -8.25
C GLY A 177 28.48 3.80 -8.14
N ARG A 178 29.08 3.04 -7.22
CA ARG A 178 30.53 2.84 -7.23
C ARG A 178 30.89 1.69 -8.16
N ASP A 179 31.14 2.01 -9.43
CA ASP A 179 31.77 1.09 -10.38
C ASP A 179 33.13 0.61 -9.84
N PRO A 180 33.35 -0.69 -9.59
CA PRO A 180 34.66 -1.22 -9.20
C PRO A 180 35.48 -1.62 -10.42
N ALA A 181 35.51 -0.77 -11.46
CA ALA A 181 36.27 -1.02 -12.70
C ALA A 181 36.94 0.27 -13.19
N ALA A 182 37.81 0.84 -12.37
CA ALA A 182 38.81 1.81 -12.80
C ALA A 182 39.99 1.76 -11.82
N ASP A 183 40.87 0.78 -12.01
CA ASP A 183 42.31 0.84 -11.76
C ASP A 183 43.01 -0.16 -12.69
#